data_AF-A0A929D8U8-F1
#
_entry.id   AF-A0A929D8U8-F1
#
_cell.length_a   1.000
_cell.length_b   1.000
_cell.length_c   1.000
_cell.angle_alpha   90.00
_cell.angle_beta   90.00
_cell.angle_gamma   90.00
#
_symmetry.space_group_name_H-M   'P 1'
#
loop_
_entity.id
_entity.type
_entity.pdbx_description
1 polymer ?
#
loop_
_entity_poly.entity_id
_entity_poly.type
_entity_poly.pdbx_seq_one_letter_code
_entity_poly.pdbx_strand_id
1 'polypeptide(L)'
;AIVLAKDSVLVGMGAGQPSRVEAVAIALRRAGDKAAGAALASDAFFPFADGPELALKAGVTAIIEPGGSVRDSEAIETVDSHGATMVFTGMRHFRH
;
A
#
# COMPACT_ATOMS: atom_id res chain seq x y z
N ALA A 1 9.06 -3.29 -0.35
CA ALA A 1 8.18 -4.29 -0.97
C ALA A 1 6.72 -3.92 -0.69
N ILE A 2 5.85 -4.15 -1.66
CA ILE A 2 4.39 -4.00 -1.57
C ILE A 2 3.76 -5.38 -1.80
N VAL A 3 2.79 -5.73 -0.98
CA VAL A 3 1.95 -6.92 -1.18
C VAL A 3 0.48 -6.54 -1.10
N LEU A 4 -0.34 -7.18 -1.92
CA LEU A 4 -1.80 -7.16 -1.80
C LEU A 4 -2.27 -8.56 -1.41
N ALA A 5 -3.14 -8.63 -0.41
CA ALA A 5 -3.74 -9.87 0.05
C ALA A 5 -5.26 -9.73 0.19
N LYS A 6 -5.98 -10.81 -0.14
CA LYS A 6 -7.42 -10.94 0.03
C LYS A 6 -7.73 -12.39 0.39
N ASP A 7 -8.66 -12.61 1.31
CA ASP A 7 -9.06 -13.96 1.76
C ASP A 7 -7.86 -14.82 2.22
N SER A 8 -6.92 -14.20 2.94
CA SER A 8 -5.67 -14.82 3.42
C SER A 8 -4.73 -15.33 2.31
N VAL A 9 -4.90 -14.87 1.07
CA VAL A 9 -4.08 -15.23 -0.08
C VAL A 9 -3.41 -13.99 -0.67
N LEU A 10 -2.13 -14.13 -1.06
CA LEU A 10 -1.42 -13.12 -1.83
C LEU A 10 -2.02 -13.01 -3.23
N VAL A 11 -2.55 -11.84 -3.59
CA VAL A 11 -3.12 -11.58 -4.92
C VAL A 11 -2.16 -10.79 -5.81
N GLY A 12 -1.25 -10.01 -5.23
CA GLY A 12 -0.27 -9.24 -5.99
C GLY A 12 0.95 -8.85 -5.16
N MET A 13 2.10 -8.69 -5.79
CA MET A 13 3.35 -8.30 -5.11
C MET A 13 4.26 -7.50 -6.03
N GLY A 14 4.79 -6.39 -5.51
CA GLY A 14 5.87 -5.61 -6.12
C GLY A 14 7.06 -5.52 -5.17
N ALA A 15 8.19 -6.11 -5.56
CA ALA A 15 9.40 -6.15 -4.74
C ALA A 15 10.63 -5.78 -5.57
N GLY A 16 11.71 -5.39 -4.88
CA GLY A 16 12.98 -5.00 -5.50
C GLY A 16 12.94 -3.68 -6.28
N GLN A 17 11.92 -2.85 -6.07
CA GLN A 17 11.82 -1.56 -6.76
C GLN A 17 12.48 -0.44 -5.96
N PRO A 18 13.25 0.46 -6.62
CA PRO A 18 13.79 1.66 -5.97
C PRO A 18 12.69 2.62 -5.51
N SER A 19 11.58 2.68 -6.26
CA SER A 19 10.43 3.54 -5.99
C SER A 19 9.28 2.75 -5.37
N ARG A 20 8.61 3.35 -4.36
CA ARG A 20 7.46 2.71 -3.71
C ARG A 20 6.21 2.73 -4.58
N VAL A 21 5.94 3.83 -5.30
CA VAL A 21 4.79 3.90 -6.22
C VAL A 21 4.90 2.87 -7.34
N GLU A 22 6.11 2.62 -7.85
CA GLU A 22 6.36 1.55 -8.84
C GLU A 22 6.10 0.15 -8.25
N ALA A 23 6.49 -0.08 -6.99
CA ALA A 23 6.18 -1.33 -6.30
C ALA A 23 4.65 -1.52 -6.18
N VAL A 24 3.89 -0.46 -5.89
CA VAL A 24 2.42 -0.50 -5.86
C VAL A 24 1.88 -0.83 -7.26
N ALA A 25 2.32 -0.12 -8.29
CA ALA A 25 1.88 -0.34 -9.67
C ALA A 25 2.09 -1.79 -10.14
N ILE A 26 3.26 -2.37 -9.86
CA ILE A 26 3.56 -3.77 -10.17
C ILE A 26 2.65 -4.73 -9.41
N ALA A 27 2.42 -4.48 -8.12
CA ALA A 27 1.57 -5.33 -7.29
C ALA A 27 0.12 -5.30 -7.77
N LEU A 28 -0.42 -4.12 -8.10
CA LEU A 28 -1.75 -3.94 -8.68
C LEU A 28 -1.89 -4.62 -10.03
N ARG A 29 -0.90 -4.44 -10.92
CA ARG A 29 -0.90 -5.10 -12.24
C ARG A 29 -0.93 -6.63 -12.12
N ARG A 30 -0.26 -7.20 -11.12
CA ARG A 30 -0.30 -8.65 -10.85
C ARG A 30 -1.62 -9.09 -10.23
N ALA A 31 -2.24 -8.26 -9.40
CA ALA A 31 -3.54 -8.55 -8.79
C ALA A 31 -4.69 -8.47 -9.79
N GLY A 32 -4.65 -7.54 -10.75
CA GLY A 32 -5.75 -7.26 -11.66
C GLY A 32 -7.04 -6.97 -10.87
N ASP A 33 -8.15 -7.54 -11.31
CA ASP A 33 -9.47 -7.36 -10.66
C ASP A 33 -9.50 -7.83 -9.19
N LYS A 34 -8.55 -8.68 -8.78
CA LYS A 34 -8.46 -9.15 -7.39
C LYS A 34 -7.96 -8.08 -6.42
N ALA A 35 -7.49 -6.93 -6.91
CA ALA A 35 -7.10 -5.80 -6.07
C ALA A 35 -8.32 -5.18 -5.35
N ALA A 36 -9.50 -5.23 -5.96
CA ALA A 36 -10.71 -4.68 -5.37
C ALA A 36 -11.10 -5.45 -4.08
N GLY A 37 -11.20 -4.72 -2.97
CA GLY A 37 -11.45 -5.25 -1.64
C GLY A 37 -10.25 -5.95 -0.99
N ALA A 38 -9.06 -5.85 -1.57
CA ALA A 38 -7.84 -6.37 -0.97
C ALA A 38 -7.28 -5.40 0.08
N ALA A 39 -6.43 -5.92 0.96
CA ALA A 39 -5.57 -5.12 1.83
C ALA A 39 -4.15 -5.03 1.24
N LEU A 40 -3.54 -3.86 1.33
CA LEU A 40 -2.16 -3.61 0.92
C LEU A 40 -1.27 -3.52 2.16
N ALA A 41 -0.11 -4.18 2.13
CA ALA A 41 0.95 -3.98 3.11
C ALA A 41 2.22 -3.45 2.45
N SER A 42 2.82 -2.42 3.08
CA SER A 42 4.11 -1.85 2.73
C SER A 42 5.14 -2.16 3.82
N ASP A 43 6.33 -2.60 3.42
CA ASP A 43 7.42 -2.94 4.37
C ASP A 43 8.09 -1.71 5.01
N ALA A 44 7.86 -0.53 4.44
CA ALA A 44 8.37 0.78 4.87
C ALA A 44 7.37 1.88 4.52
N PHE A 45 7.44 3.02 5.19
CA PHE A 45 6.46 4.11 5.03
C PHE A 45 6.34 4.62 3.58
N PHE A 46 5.23 5.26 3.24
CA PHE A 46 5.03 5.97 1.98
C PHE A 46 5.59 7.39 2.09
N PRO A 47 6.58 7.78 1.25
CA PRO A 47 7.14 9.13 1.31
C PRO A 47 6.18 10.19 0.77
N PHE A 48 5.19 9.78 -0.04
CA PHE A 48 4.17 10.62 -0.66
C PHE A 48 2.85 9.84 -0.73
N ALA A 49 1.73 10.56 -0.89
CA ALA A 49 0.40 9.96 -0.98
C ALA A 49 0.13 9.23 -2.31
N ASP A 50 1.01 9.33 -3.31
CA ASP A 50 0.84 8.75 -4.65
C ASP A 50 0.70 7.21 -4.64
N GLY A 51 1.48 6.52 -3.80
CA GLY A 51 1.37 5.08 -3.59
C GLY A 51 0.01 4.67 -3.00
N PRO A 52 -0.40 5.21 -1.84
CA PRO A 52 -1.73 5.00 -1.28
C PRO A 52 -2.85 5.34 -2.25
N GLU A 53 -2.82 6.51 -2.88
CA GLU A 53 -3.84 6.96 -3.83
C GLU A 53 -4.00 5.99 -4.99
N LEU A 54 -2.89 5.49 -5.56
CA LEU A 54 -2.90 4.52 -6.64
C LEU A 54 -3.57 3.20 -6.22
N ALA A 55 -3.29 2.73 -5.00
CA ALA A 55 -3.92 1.52 -4.46
C ALA A 55 -5.42 1.71 -4.22
N LEU A 56 -5.82 2.83 -3.64
CA LEU A 56 -7.22 3.17 -3.37
C LEU A 56 -8.04 3.28 -4.65
N LYS A 57 -7.48 3.90 -5.71
CA LYS A 57 -8.10 3.96 -7.04
C LYS A 57 -8.32 2.58 -7.67
N ALA A 58 -7.52 1.58 -7.28
CA ALA A 58 -7.69 0.18 -7.70
C ALA A 58 -8.66 -0.62 -6.80
N GLY A 59 -9.30 0.03 -5.83
CA GLY A 59 -10.30 -0.57 -4.95
C GLY A 59 -9.73 -1.27 -3.72
N VAL A 60 -8.46 -1.03 -3.37
CA VAL A 60 -7.91 -1.47 -2.07
C VAL A 60 -8.67 -0.78 -0.94
N THR A 61 -9.06 -1.52 0.09
CA THR A 61 -9.90 -1.00 1.19
C THR A 61 -9.13 -0.77 2.49
N ALA A 62 -7.92 -1.32 2.59
CA ALA A 62 -7.06 -1.15 3.76
C ALA A 62 -5.59 -1.08 3.37
N ILE A 63 -4.84 -0.20 4.02
CA ILE A 63 -3.40 -0.01 3.84
C ILE A 63 -2.72 -0.12 5.20
N ILE A 64 -1.71 -0.99 5.30
CA ILE A 64 -0.86 -1.12 6.49
C ILE A 64 0.59 -0.80 6.15
N GLU A 65 1.23 0.02 6.98
CA GLU A 65 2.63 0.38 6.83
C GLU A 65 3.24 0.82 8.17
N PRO A 66 4.55 1.10 8.26
CA PRO A 66 5.17 1.50 9.52
C PRO A 66 4.80 2.90 10.01
N GLY A 67 4.49 3.84 9.11
CA GLY A 67 4.46 5.27 9.40
C GLY A 67 5.86 5.85 9.70
N GLY A 68 5.88 7.13 10.08
CA GLY A 68 7.10 7.89 10.39
C GLY A 68 7.58 8.81 9.26
N SER A 69 6.78 9.00 8.20
CA SER A 69 7.05 10.03 7.21
C SER A 69 6.74 11.41 7.79
N VAL A 70 7.51 12.43 7.39
CA VAL A 70 7.13 13.84 7.63
C VAL A 70 5.82 14.22 6.93
N ARG A 71 5.32 13.35 6.03
CA ARG A 71 4.09 13.52 5.25
C ARG A 71 3.02 12.48 5.57
N ASP A 72 3.07 11.82 6.73
CA ASP A 72 2.04 10.84 7.10
C ASP A 72 0.62 11.45 7.05
N SER A 73 0.46 12.74 7.37
CA SER A 73 -0.82 13.44 7.28
C SER A 73 -1.42 13.44 5.87
N GLU A 74 -0.60 13.62 4.82
CA GLU A 74 -1.06 13.60 3.43
C GLU A 74 -1.59 12.19 3.05
N ALA A 75 -0.92 11.14 3.53
CA ALA A 75 -1.36 9.76 3.31
C ALA A 75 -2.66 9.45 4.06
N ILE A 76 -2.79 9.90 5.31
CA ILE A 76 -4.02 9.74 6.12
C ILE A 76 -5.20 10.43 5.44
N GLU A 77 -5.07 11.71 5.09
CA GLU A 77 -6.13 12.47 4.41
C GLU A 77 -6.56 11.81 3.09
N THR A 78 -5.60 11.26 2.36
CA THR A 78 -5.86 10.52 1.13
C THR A 78 -6.67 9.25 1.41
N VAL A 79 -6.32 8.47 2.44
CA VAL A 79 -7.06 7.26 2.81
C VAL A 79 -8.46 7.58 3.33
N ASP A 80 -8.58 8.60 4.19
CA ASP A 80 -9.85 9.04 4.77
C ASP A 80 -10.81 9.53 3.68
N SER A 81 -10.32 10.30 2.70
CA SER A 81 -11.13 10.79 1.57
C SER A 81 -11.67 9.68 0.66
N HIS A 82 -11.04 8.50 0.66
CA HIS A 82 -11.50 7.32 -0.06
C HIS A 82 -12.35 6.37 0.81
N GLY A 83 -12.58 6.70 2.09
CA GLY A 83 -13.33 5.85 3.01
C GLY A 83 -12.65 4.50 3.31
N ALA A 84 -11.33 4.45 3.19
CA ALA A 84 -10.53 3.26 3.45
C ALA A 84 -9.90 3.31 4.84
N THR A 85 -9.22 2.23 5.24
CA THR A 85 -8.54 2.13 6.55
C THR A 85 -7.02 2.24 6.39
N MET A 86 -6.37 3.05 7.22
CA MET A 86 -4.90 3.07 7.36
C MET A 86 -4.48 2.55 8.73
N VAL A 87 -3.46 1.69 8.77
CA VAL A 87 -2.89 1.15 10.01
C VAL A 87 -1.39 1.39 10.03
N PHE A 88 -0.91 1.98 11.12
CA PHE A 88 0.52 2.14 11.38
C PHE A 88 1.05 1.08 12.34
N THR A 89 2.16 0.42 11.97
CA THR A 89 2.80 -0.62 12.78
C THR A 89 3.90 -0.09 13.68
N GLY A 90 4.49 1.06 13.36
CA GLY A 90 5.69 1.58 14.02
C GLY A 90 6.96 0.75 13.77
N MET A 91 6.90 -0.30 12.94
CA MET A 91 8.01 -1.23 12.71
C MET A 91 8.23 -1.49 11.22
N ARG A 92 9.46 -1.21 10.77
CA ARG A 92 9.90 -1.43 9.38
C ARG A 92 10.46 -2.84 9.18
N HIS A 93 10.06 -3.52 8.11
CA HIS A 93 10.49 -4.89 7.76
C HIS A 93 11.36 -4.97 6.49
N PHE A 94 12.21 -3.97 6.27
CA PHE A 94 13.03 -3.87 5.07
C PHE A 94 14.02 -5.03 4.93
N ARG A 95 14.13 -5.61 3.73
CA ARG A 95 15.08 -6.68 3.38
C ARG A 95 15.61 -6.48 1.95
N HIS A 96 16.89 -6.79 1.75
CA HIS A 96 17.59 -6.72 0.47
C HIS A 96 17.52 -8.06 -0.28
#